data_AF-A0A931DT39-F1
#
_entry.id   AF-A0A931DT39-F1
#
_cell.length_a   1.000
_cell.length_b   1.000
_cell.length_c   1.000
_cell.angle_alpha   90.00
_cell.angle_beta   90.00
_cell.angle_gamma   90.00
#
_symmetry.space_group_name_H-M   'P 1'
#
loop_
_entity.id
_entity.type
_entity.pdbx_description
1 polymer ?
#
loop_
_entity_poly.entity_id
_entity_poly.type
_entity_poly.pdbx_seq_one_letter_code
_entity_poly.pdbx_strand_id
1 'polypeptide(L)'
;MSYWWASQNKNFRTAIPNGTLWTRPRVNNVLPENRRALQDLAPDDIVFHYGAPFVRAVSRVVSSAIDWPRPSNYPRGPRESEANDAGKLVRVETIAIDLKLHRDRVAELVAWGTPGPLSRLGVPREAYLSPLSDIDADALLQELDVKTPSRSLPGRPHEDWPAGSGLTDAEAIARIRVDDV
;
A
#
# COMPACT_ATOMS: atom_id res chain seq x y z
N MET A 1 -9.00 -2.65 -6.20
CA MET A 1 -8.36 -1.77 -5.22
C MET A 1 -8.91 -2.14 -3.87
N SER A 2 -8.02 -2.66 -3.04
CA SER A 2 -8.21 -3.02 -1.65
C SER A 2 -7.23 -2.20 -0.81
N TYR A 3 -7.52 -2.10 0.49
CA TYR A 3 -6.69 -1.36 1.42
C TYR A 3 -6.01 -2.30 2.41
N TRP A 4 -4.75 -1.97 2.73
CA TRP A 4 -3.89 -2.84 3.51
C TRP A 4 -3.09 -2.07 4.54
N TRP A 5 -2.87 -2.71 5.68
CA TRP A 5 -2.00 -2.22 6.73
C TRP A 5 -0.75 -3.09 6.83
N ALA A 6 0.42 -2.48 6.67
CA ALA A 6 1.71 -3.15 6.78
C ALA A 6 2.44 -2.78 8.08
N SER A 7 2.65 -3.75 8.97
CA SER A 7 3.40 -3.57 10.22
C SER A 7 4.90 -3.79 10.00
N GLN A 8 5.65 -2.69 9.81
CA GLN A 8 7.04 -2.67 9.36
C GLN A 8 8.04 -2.17 10.41
N ASN A 9 7.81 -2.45 11.69
CA ASN A 9 8.67 -2.01 12.81
C ASN A 9 10.16 -2.32 12.62
N LYS A 10 10.50 -3.38 11.87
CA LYS A 10 11.88 -3.83 11.66
C LYS A 10 12.48 -3.40 10.33
N ASN A 11 11.66 -3.21 9.29
CA ASN A 11 12.14 -3.06 7.91
C ASN A 11 11.64 -1.80 7.20
N PHE A 12 10.86 -0.93 7.86
CA PHE A 12 10.35 0.31 7.25
C PHE A 12 11.43 1.14 6.56
N ARG A 13 12.56 1.38 7.25
CA ARG A 13 13.68 2.21 6.76
C ARG A 13 14.36 1.65 5.50
N THR A 14 14.21 0.36 5.23
CA THR A 14 14.72 -0.28 4.02
C THR A 14 13.62 -0.44 2.96
N ALA A 15 12.41 -0.79 3.40
CA ALA A 15 11.30 -1.14 2.53
C ALA A 15 10.79 0.05 1.72
N ILE A 16 10.65 1.22 2.36
CA ILE A 16 10.13 2.42 1.68
C ILE A 16 11.10 2.93 0.61
N PRO A 17 12.40 3.17 0.88
CA PRO A 17 13.32 3.62 -0.17
C PRO A 17 13.47 2.64 -1.33
N ASN A 18 13.34 1.33 -1.05
CA ASN A 18 13.44 0.30 -2.09
C ASN A 18 12.14 0.09 -2.89
N GLY A 19 11.01 0.67 -2.45
CA GLY A 19 9.70 0.47 -3.07
C GLY A 19 9.23 -0.98 -3.01
N THR A 20 9.41 -1.64 -1.85
CA THR A 20 9.18 -3.09 -1.72
C THR A 20 8.47 -3.51 -0.44
N LEU A 21 7.56 -4.47 -0.57
CA LEU A 21 7.13 -5.33 0.52
C LEU A 21 7.73 -6.72 0.29
N TRP A 22 8.36 -7.31 1.30
CA TRP A 22 8.99 -8.63 1.15
C TRP A 22 8.77 -9.49 2.38
N THR A 23 8.54 -10.78 2.14
CA THR A 23 8.45 -11.79 3.19
C THR A 23 9.13 -13.08 2.76
N ARG A 24 9.65 -13.81 3.74
CA ARG A 24 10.12 -15.19 3.54
C ARG A 24 9.10 -16.23 3.99
N PRO A 25 9.00 -17.37 3.30
CA PRO A 25 8.39 -18.57 3.84
C PRO A 25 9.21 -19.13 5.03
N ARG A 26 8.59 -20.05 5.79
CA ARG A 26 9.30 -20.83 6.79
C ARG A 26 10.21 -21.87 6.12
N VAL A 27 11.02 -22.56 6.93
CA VAL A 27 11.98 -23.59 6.48
C VAL A 27 11.31 -24.71 5.66
N ASN A 28 10.02 -24.98 5.89
CA ASN A 28 9.23 -25.95 5.12
C ASN A 28 8.56 -25.35 3.86
N ASN A 29 9.02 -24.19 3.39
CA ASN A 29 8.46 -23.43 2.27
C ASN A 29 6.99 -22.96 2.45
N VAL A 30 6.43 -23.08 3.66
CA VAL A 30 5.07 -22.59 3.94
C VAL A 30 5.13 -21.14 4.42
N LEU A 31 4.39 -20.26 3.76
CA LEU A 31 4.17 -18.91 4.26
C LEU A 31 3.29 -18.94 5.51
N PRO A 32 3.73 -18.32 6.62
CA PRO A 32 2.87 -18.10 7.79
C PRO A 32 1.58 -17.41 7.36
N GLU A 33 0.47 -17.73 8.03
CA GLU A 33 -0.86 -17.19 7.72
C GLU A 33 -0.86 -15.65 7.65
N ASN A 34 -0.20 -14.99 8.61
CA ASN A 34 -0.06 -13.53 8.66
C ASN A 34 0.84 -12.91 7.55
N ARG A 35 1.43 -13.74 6.69
CA ARG A 35 2.25 -13.34 5.54
C ARG A 35 1.65 -13.81 4.22
N ARG A 36 0.63 -14.67 4.24
CA ARG A 36 -0.09 -15.11 3.04
C ARG A 36 -0.77 -13.93 2.34
N ALA A 37 -1.26 -12.96 3.13
CA ALA A 37 -1.87 -11.73 2.63
C ALA A 37 -1.00 -10.96 1.63
N LEU A 38 0.34 -11.12 1.65
CA LEU A 38 1.20 -10.50 0.63
C LEU A 38 0.88 -11.01 -0.80
N GLN A 39 0.39 -12.24 -0.92
CA GLN A 39 0.01 -12.83 -2.22
C GLN A 39 -1.34 -12.33 -2.72
N ASP A 40 -2.13 -11.72 -1.83
CA ASP A 40 -3.46 -11.19 -2.15
C ASP A 40 -3.39 -9.72 -2.62
N LEU A 41 -2.22 -9.09 -2.53
CA LEU A 41 -1.99 -7.73 -3.05
C LEU A 41 -2.08 -7.72 -4.57
N ALA A 42 -2.91 -6.83 -5.09
CA ALA A 42 -3.07 -6.57 -6.52
C ALA A 42 -2.57 -5.17 -6.88
N PRO A 43 -2.16 -4.93 -8.14
CA PRO A 43 -1.90 -3.58 -8.62
C PRO A 43 -3.04 -2.61 -8.28
N ASP A 44 -2.67 -1.38 -7.97
CA ASP A 44 -3.53 -0.28 -7.50
C ASP A 44 -4.08 -0.41 -6.07
N ASP A 45 -3.81 -1.50 -5.36
CA ASP A 45 -4.11 -1.55 -3.92
C ASP A 45 -3.30 -0.51 -3.14
N ILE A 46 -3.86 -0.03 -2.03
CA ILE A 46 -3.24 0.99 -1.18
C ILE A 46 -2.73 0.36 0.11
N VAL A 47 -1.52 0.72 0.51
CA VAL A 47 -0.84 0.18 1.68
C VAL A 47 -0.45 1.31 2.63
N PHE A 48 -0.97 1.27 3.85
CA PHE A 48 -0.54 2.09 4.97
C PHE A 48 0.63 1.43 5.68
N HIS A 49 1.75 2.14 5.81
CA HIS A 49 2.96 1.63 6.39
C HIS A 49 3.13 2.09 7.82
N TYR A 50 2.89 1.17 8.75
CA TYR A 50 3.07 1.40 10.18
C TYR A 50 4.49 1.03 10.62
N GLY A 51 5.21 2.00 11.17
CA GLY A 51 6.46 1.78 11.89
C GLY A 51 6.33 2.44 13.26
N ALA A 52 6.30 1.64 14.32
CA ALA A 52 5.94 2.11 15.64
C ALA A 52 6.67 3.41 16.05
N PRO A 53 5.96 4.35 16.71
CA PRO A 53 4.52 4.32 17.05
C PRO A 53 3.59 4.97 16.00
N PHE A 54 4.03 5.16 14.74
CA PHE A 54 3.30 5.97 13.75
C PHE A 54 2.98 5.21 12.46
N VAL A 55 1.91 5.62 11.78
CA VAL A 55 1.80 5.47 10.32
C VAL A 55 2.72 6.49 9.69
N ARG A 56 3.64 6.03 8.84
CA ARG A 56 4.77 6.83 8.35
C ARG A 56 4.77 7.04 6.84
N ALA A 57 4.09 6.18 6.10
CA ALA A 57 3.98 6.31 4.66
C ALA A 57 2.69 5.65 4.16
N VAL A 58 2.27 6.06 2.96
CA VAL A 58 1.22 5.42 2.17
C VAL A 58 1.80 5.12 0.80
N SER A 59 1.56 3.92 0.28
CA SER A 59 2.02 3.51 -1.05
C SER A 59 0.91 2.84 -1.85
N ARG A 60 1.08 2.82 -3.17
CA ARG A 60 0.27 2.06 -4.12
C ARG A 60 1.02 0.82 -4.57
N VAL A 61 0.34 -0.31 -4.67
CA VAL A 61 0.90 -1.55 -5.22
C VAL A 61 1.06 -1.42 -6.74
N VAL A 62 2.23 -1.81 -7.25
CA VAL A 62 2.58 -1.75 -8.68
C VAL A 62 2.60 -3.14 -9.31
N SER A 63 2.90 -4.18 -8.53
CA SER A 63 2.97 -5.56 -9.02
C SER A 63 2.33 -6.54 -8.05
N SER A 64 1.83 -7.66 -8.56
CA SER A 64 1.53 -8.82 -7.74
C SER A 64 2.81 -9.43 -7.13
N ALA A 65 2.64 -10.36 -6.21
CA ALA A 65 3.75 -11.03 -5.53
C ALA A 65 4.54 -11.92 -6.50
N ILE A 66 5.86 -11.70 -6.58
CA ILE A 66 6.80 -12.51 -7.35
C ILE A 66 7.78 -13.23 -6.44
N ASP A 67 8.32 -14.36 -6.90
CA ASP A 67 9.48 -14.97 -6.25
C ASP A 67 10.70 -14.06 -6.42
N TRP A 68 11.29 -13.66 -5.31
CA TRP A 68 12.44 -12.77 -5.31
C TRP A 68 13.33 -13.03 -4.08
N PRO A 69 14.66 -12.96 -4.23
CA PRO A 69 15.56 -13.03 -3.10
C PRO A 69 15.29 -11.90 -2.10
N ARG A 70 15.80 -12.03 -0.88
CA ARG A 70 15.78 -10.93 0.10
C ARG A 70 16.39 -9.67 -0.52
N PRO A 71 15.70 -8.51 -0.51
CA PRO A 71 16.29 -7.29 -1.03
C PRO A 71 17.51 -6.87 -0.22
N SER A 72 18.43 -6.16 -0.87
CA SER A 72 19.61 -5.60 -0.20
C SER A 72 19.21 -4.75 1.00
N ASN A 73 20.02 -4.80 2.06
CA ASN A 73 19.83 -4.06 3.31
C ASN A 73 18.56 -4.42 4.12
N TYR A 74 17.81 -5.45 3.74
CA TYR A 74 16.74 -5.96 4.59
C TYR A 74 17.36 -6.62 5.83
N PRO A 75 16.82 -6.35 7.03
CA PRO A 75 17.37 -6.90 8.26
C PRO A 75 17.35 -8.43 8.22
N ARG A 76 18.41 -9.02 8.78
CA ARG A 76 18.54 -10.46 8.94
C ARG A 76 18.31 -10.85 10.39
N GLY A 77 17.51 -11.89 10.60
CA GLY A 77 17.34 -12.46 11.93
C GLY A 77 18.62 -13.18 12.40
N PRO A 78 18.86 -13.33 13.71
CA PRO A 78 20.10 -13.93 14.24
C PRO A 78 20.37 -15.37 13.78
N ARG A 79 19.33 -16.09 13.33
CA ARG A 79 19.40 -17.49 12.88
C ARG A 79 19.24 -17.66 11.38
N GLU A 80 19.26 -16.56 10.62
CA GLU A 80 19.09 -16.59 9.17
C GLU A 80 20.47 -16.51 8.50
N SER A 81 20.66 -17.27 7.42
CA SER A 81 21.86 -17.26 6.58
C SER A 81 21.52 -16.83 5.16
N GLU A 82 22.50 -16.35 4.40
CA GLU A 82 22.34 -15.94 2.99
C GLU A 82 21.81 -17.07 2.10
N ALA A 83 22.14 -18.32 2.45
CA ALA A 83 21.60 -19.50 1.78
C ALA A 83 20.06 -19.63 1.83
N ASN A 84 19.38 -18.81 2.65
CA ASN A 84 17.93 -18.87 2.88
C ASN A 84 17.24 -17.52 2.57
N ASP A 85 17.53 -16.95 1.40
CA ASP A 85 16.97 -15.67 0.96
C ASP A 85 15.82 -15.79 -0.05
N ALA A 86 15.36 -16.99 -0.40
CA ALA A 86 14.15 -17.15 -1.19
C ALA A 86 12.92 -16.56 -0.46
N GLY A 87 12.13 -15.74 -1.16
CA GLY A 87 10.95 -15.10 -0.61
C GLY A 87 9.99 -14.60 -1.67
N LYS A 88 8.96 -13.89 -1.22
CA LYS A 88 7.97 -13.22 -2.06
C LYS A 88 8.13 -11.71 -1.94
N LEU A 89 8.10 -11.01 -3.06
CA LEU A 89 8.21 -9.56 -3.16
C LEU A 89 7.02 -8.96 -3.89
N VAL A 90 6.53 -7.84 -3.39
CA VAL A 90 5.59 -6.95 -4.05
C VAL A 90 6.26 -5.59 -4.23
N ARG A 91 6.15 -5.00 -5.43
CA ARG A 91 6.60 -3.64 -5.70
C ARG A 91 5.52 -2.63 -5.32
N VAL A 92 5.94 -1.55 -4.67
CA VAL A 92 5.06 -0.45 -4.29
C VAL A 92 5.70 0.89 -4.69
N GLU A 93 4.86 1.83 -5.05
CA GLU A 93 5.21 3.23 -5.32
C GLU A 93 4.70 4.09 -4.17
N THR A 94 5.57 4.92 -3.59
CA THR A 94 5.18 5.70 -2.42
C THR A 94 4.38 6.92 -2.83
N ILE A 95 3.20 7.09 -2.25
CA ILE A 95 2.31 8.25 -2.44
C ILE A 95 2.69 9.37 -1.46
N ALA A 96 2.93 9.00 -0.20
CA ALA A 96 3.26 9.95 0.86
C ALA A 96 4.26 9.33 1.85
N ILE A 97 5.19 10.15 2.35
CA ILE A 97 6.20 9.81 3.36
C ILE A 97 6.20 10.82 4.50
N ASP A 98 7.02 10.58 5.53
CA ASP A 98 7.20 11.44 6.69
C ASP A 98 5.90 11.75 7.46
N LEU A 99 4.92 10.87 7.32
CA LEU A 99 3.65 10.92 8.05
C LEU A 99 3.90 10.64 9.53
N LYS A 100 3.06 11.25 10.38
CA LYS A 100 3.19 11.18 11.85
C LYS A 100 1.84 10.92 12.53
N LEU A 101 1.01 10.05 11.96
CA LEU A 101 -0.25 9.66 12.59
C LEU A 101 0.02 8.63 13.69
N HIS A 102 -0.15 9.03 14.95
CA HIS A 102 0.14 8.20 16.10
C HIS A 102 -0.85 7.03 16.20
N ARG A 103 -0.39 5.86 16.68
CA ARG A 103 -1.22 4.65 16.81
C ARG A 103 -2.50 4.87 17.62
N ASP A 104 -2.46 5.76 18.61
CA ASP A 104 -3.61 6.00 19.49
C ASP A 104 -4.72 6.71 18.69
N ARG A 105 -4.36 7.64 17.81
CA ARG A 105 -5.30 8.27 16.87
C ARG A 105 -5.82 7.28 15.83
N VAL A 106 -4.97 6.36 15.34
CA VAL A 106 -5.42 5.27 14.47
C VAL A 106 -6.48 4.40 15.17
N ALA A 107 -6.32 4.12 16.45
CA ALA A 107 -7.26 3.30 17.22
C ALA A 107 -8.64 3.97 17.37
N GLU A 108 -8.74 5.29 17.20
CA GLU A 108 -10.00 6.03 17.16
C GLU A 108 -10.68 5.99 15.78
N LEU A 109 -9.90 5.74 14.71
CA LEU A 109 -10.36 5.81 13.32
C LEU A 109 -10.69 4.44 12.71
N VAL A 110 -10.07 3.38 13.21
CA VAL A 110 -10.12 2.04 12.59
C VAL A 110 -10.85 1.05 13.49
N ALA A 111 -11.69 0.19 12.90
CA ALA A 111 -12.35 -0.89 13.61
C ALA A 111 -11.35 -1.89 14.27
N TRP A 112 -11.72 -2.41 15.45
CA TRP A 112 -10.88 -3.34 16.20
C TRP A 112 -11.27 -4.80 15.92
N GLY A 113 -10.28 -5.69 15.91
CA GLY A 113 -10.50 -7.14 15.86
C GLY A 113 -9.97 -7.82 14.60
N THR A 114 -10.64 -8.90 14.21
CA THR A 114 -10.24 -9.72 13.06
C THR A 114 -11.38 -9.75 12.04
N PRO A 115 -11.11 -9.57 10.74
CA PRO A 115 -9.80 -9.21 10.16
C PRO A 115 -9.50 -7.71 10.37
N GLY A 116 -8.24 -7.35 10.62
CA GLY A 116 -7.89 -5.94 10.85
C GLY A 116 -6.51 -5.74 11.47
N PRO A 117 -5.98 -4.50 11.43
CA PRO A 117 -4.63 -4.19 11.90
C PRO A 117 -4.51 -4.11 13.42
N LEU A 118 -5.62 -3.82 14.11
CA LEU A 118 -5.67 -3.67 15.56
C LEU A 118 -6.28 -4.92 16.20
N SER A 119 -5.70 -5.35 17.32
CA SER A 119 -6.28 -6.38 18.17
C SER A 119 -7.58 -5.89 18.82
N ARG A 120 -8.31 -6.78 19.50
CA ARG A 120 -9.50 -6.41 20.30
C ARG A 120 -9.21 -5.39 21.42
N LEU A 121 -7.93 -5.18 21.74
CA LEU A 121 -7.47 -4.20 22.73
C LEU A 121 -7.00 -2.88 22.08
N GLY A 122 -7.26 -2.66 20.79
CA GLY A 122 -6.82 -1.46 20.06
C GLY A 122 -5.31 -1.38 19.78
N VAL A 123 -4.54 -2.42 20.14
CA VAL A 123 -3.09 -2.46 19.93
C VAL A 123 -2.77 -3.08 18.55
N PRO A 124 -1.81 -2.54 17.77
CA PRO A 124 -1.38 -3.14 16.50
C PRO A 124 -0.98 -4.61 16.64
N ARG A 125 -1.48 -5.45 15.73
CA ARG A 125 -1.17 -6.89 15.71
C ARG A 125 0.21 -7.17 15.15
N GLU A 126 0.82 -8.26 15.61
CA GLU A 126 2.03 -8.84 14.98
C GLU A 126 1.73 -9.57 13.66
N ALA A 127 0.76 -9.09 12.89
CA ALA A 127 0.55 -9.49 11.52
C ALA A 127 1.38 -8.58 10.62
N TYR A 128 2.12 -9.16 9.66
CA TYR A 128 2.94 -8.36 8.76
C TYR A 128 2.08 -7.50 7.83
N LEU A 129 0.99 -8.10 7.31
CA LEU A 129 0.01 -7.42 6.49
C LEU A 129 -1.40 -7.78 7.00
N SER A 130 -2.32 -6.84 6.98
CA SER A 130 -3.72 -7.05 7.35
C SER A 130 -4.63 -6.23 6.44
N PRO A 131 -5.81 -6.75 6.06
CA PRO A 131 -6.76 -5.96 5.29
C PRO A 131 -7.34 -4.83 6.13
N LEU A 132 -7.73 -3.75 5.46
CA LEU A 132 -8.50 -2.63 5.97
C LEU A 132 -9.83 -2.57 5.22
N SER A 133 -10.90 -2.18 5.92
CA SER A 133 -12.16 -1.87 5.23
C SER A 133 -12.04 -0.54 4.48
N ASP A 134 -12.89 -0.34 3.47
CA ASP A 134 -12.94 0.92 2.72
C ASP A 134 -13.21 2.11 3.65
N ILE A 135 -14.12 1.95 4.61
CA ILE A 135 -14.47 2.98 5.59
C ILE A 135 -13.27 3.37 6.45
N ASP A 136 -12.53 2.38 6.98
CA ASP A 136 -11.35 2.64 7.80
C ASP A 136 -10.24 3.31 6.98
N ALA A 137 -10.07 2.88 5.73
CA ALA A 137 -9.06 3.44 4.84
C ALA A 137 -9.37 4.88 4.44
N ASP A 138 -10.62 5.19 4.12
CA ASP A 138 -11.07 6.54 3.80
C ASP A 138 -10.85 7.49 5.01
N ALA A 139 -11.19 7.03 6.22
CA ALA A 139 -10.94 7.79 7.45
C ALA A 139 -9.45 8.07 7.67
N LEU A 140 -8.58 7.10 7.39
CA LEU A 140 -7.13 7.28 7.48
C LEU A 140 -6.58 8.23 6.40
N LEU A 141 -7.03 8.11 5.15
CA LEU A 141 -6.60 9.00 4.05
C LEU A 141 -7.01 10.45 4.34
N GLN A 142 -8.23 10.64 4.85
CA GLN A 142 -8.73 11.94 5.24
C GLN A 142 -7.92 12.54 6.40
N GLU A 143 -7.65 11.77 7.47
CA GLU A 143 -6.85 12.23 8.60
C GLU A 143 -5.41 12.57 8.20
N LEU A 144 -4.85 11.83 7.23
CA LEU A 144 -3.49 12.03 6.73
C LEU A 144 -3.38 13.12 5.65
N ASP A 145 -4.51 13.67 5.17
CA ASP A 145 -4.59 14.56 4.00
C ASP A 145 -3.87 13.96 2.76
N VAL A 146 -4.01 12.65 2.57
CA VAL A 146 -3.40 11.92 1.45
C VAL A 146 -4.43 11.67 0.37
N LYS A 147 -4.18 12.23 -0.82
CA LYS A 147 -4.97 11.93 -2.02
C LYS A 147 -4.41 10.70 -2.71
N THR A 148 -5.24 9.71 -2.95
CA THR A 148 -4.91 8.59 -3.82
C THR A 148 -5.42 8.87 -5.23
N PRO A 149 -4.71 8.43 -6.29
CA PRO A 149 -5.25 8.51 -7.64
C PRO A 149 -6.61 7.81 -7.64
N SER A 150 -7.66 8.54 -8.05
CA SER A 150 -9.00 7.96 -8.14
C SER A 150 -8.98 6.87 -9.21
N ARG A 151 -9.98 5.98 -9.15
CA ARG A 151 -10.20 4.91 -10.12
C ARG A 151 -10.63 5.50 -11.48
N SER A 152 -9.78 6.29 -12.12
CA SER A 152 -9.95 6.67 -13.52
C SER A 152 -9.92 5.38 -14.32
N LEU A 153 -10.99 5.14 -15.09
CA LEU A 153 -10.99 4.17 -16.18
C LEU A 153 -9.69 4.33 -16.99
N PRO A 154 -9.14 3.26 -17.59
CA PRO A 154 -7.94 3.39 -18.41
C PRO A 154 -8.25 4.34 -19.57
N GLY A 155 -7.73 5.58 -19.48
CA GLY A 155 -7.94 6.63 -20.47
C GLY A 155 -8.39 7.96 -19.88
N ARG A 156 -7.40 8.79 -19.50
CA ARG A 156 -7.43 10.23 -19.14
C ARG A 156 -7.54 10.58 -17.65
N PRO A 157 -6.65 11.45 -17.13
CA PRO A 157 -6.83 12.07 -15.82
C PRO A 157 -8.04 13.01 -15.86
N HIS A 158 -8.84 12.96 -14.78
CA HIS A 158 -10.04 13.80 -14.57
C HIS A 158 -9.68 15.28 -14.30
N GLU A 159 -8.39 15.64 -14.26
CA GLU A 159 -7.94 16.94 -13.78
C GLU A 159 -8.02 18.07 -14.82
N ASP A 160 -8.34 17.75 -16.09
CA ASP A 160 -8.36 18.72 -17.20
C ASP A 160 -9.77 19.15 -17.68
N TRP A 161 -10.84 18.80 -16.98
CA TRP A 161 -12.17 19.33 -17.33
C TRP A 161 -12.44 20.62 -16.54
N PRO A 162 -12.34 21.82 -17.14
CA PRO A 162 -12.90 23.01 -16.52
C PRO A 162 -14.40 22.79 -16.39
N ALA A 163 -14.88 22.66 -15.16
CA ALA A 163 -16.30 22.62 -14.86
C ALA A 163 -16.97 23.87 -15.47
N GLY A 164 -17.68 23.70 -16.59
CA GLY A 164 -18.46 24.77 -17.21
C GLY A 164 -18.43 24.89 -18.73
N SER A 165 -17.66 24.10 -19.50
CA SER A 165 -17.79 24.14 -20.96
C SER A 165 -18.93 23.24 -21.42
N GLY A 166 -20.14 23.79 -21.54
CA GLY A 166 -21.32 23.12 -22.11
C GLY A 166 -21.20 22.80 -23.60
N LEU A 167 -20.10 22.14 -24.01
CA LEU A 167 -19.88 21.65 -25.37
C LEU A 167 -20.27 20.18 -25.40
N THR A 168 -21.14 19.83 -26.33
CA THR A 168 -21.51 18.43 -26.58
C THR A 168 -20.33 17.69 -27.23
N ASP A 169 -20.23 16.38 -26.97
CA ASP A 169 -19.14 15.49 -27.42
C ASP A 169 -18.81 15.59 -28.92
N ALA A 170 -19.74 16.08 -29.74
CA ALA A 170 -19.54 16.28 -31.18
C ALA A 170 -18.58 17.43 -31.53
N GLU A 171 -18.48 18.48 -30.70
CA GLU A 171 -17.68 19.67 -31.02
C GLU A 171 -16.20 19.52 -30.64
N ALA A 172 -15.90 18.70 -29.63
CA ALA A 172 -14.53 18.45 -29.17
C ALA A 172 -13.71 17.61 -30.17
N ILE A 173 -14.36 16.69 -30.89
CA ILE A 173 -13.68 15.81 -31.86
C ILE A 173 -13.24 16.57 -33.12
N ALA A 174 -13.95 17.65 -33.49
CA ALA A 174 -13.65 18.41 -34.70
C ALA A 174 -12.36 19.26 -34.61
N ARG A 175 -11.91 19.63 -33.40
CA ARG A 175 -10.71 20.48 -33.23
C ARG A 175 -9.38 19.72 -33.28
N ILE A 176 -9.38 18.39 -33.11
CA ILE A 176 -8.15 17.59 -33.06
C ILE A 176 -7.54 17.35 -34.47
N ARG A 177 -8.23 17.75 -35.55
CA ARG A 177 -7.77 17.50 -36.93
C ARG A 177 -7.20 18.71 -37.69
N VAL A 178 -6.99 19.86 -37.04
CA VAL A 178 -6.56 21.08 -37.75
C VAL A 178 -5.11 21.49 -37.45
N ASP A 179 -4.43 20.92 -36.45
CA ASP A 179 -3.07 21.34 -36.09
C ASP A 179 -1.93 20.43 -36.58
N ASP A 180 -2.21 19.51 -37.53
CA ASP A 180 -1.18 18.77 -38.27
C ASP A 180 -1.23 19.11 -39.77
N VAL A 181 -0.89 20.36 -40.12
CA VAL A 181 -0.37 20.77 -41.45
C VAL A 181 0.69 21.84 -41.28
#